data_AF-A0A820U177-F1
#
_entry.id   AF-A0A820U177-F1
#
_cell.length_a   1.000
_cell.length_b   1.000
_cell.length_c   1.000
_cell.angle_alpha   90.00
_cell.angle_beta   90.00
_cell.angle_gamma   90.00
#
_symmetry.space_group_name_H-M   'P 1'
#
loop_
_entity.id
_entity.type
_entity.pdbx_description
1 polymer ?
#
loop_
_entity_poly.entity_id
_entity_poly.type
_entity_poly.pdbx_seq_one_letter_code
_entity_poly.pdbx_strand_id
1 'polypeptide(L)'
;MAKDDDSGDELQFRIKVYLEANRMYFLVVTTHSDSVTGNFTISAVGPAVISFNSSIPSTTTAEPTTPVVSSSFDGQLVRDGLYFSRPENDTEPQFYYYPFRLSVSVAGTYIFQSGSTMDTVDYFYNTSFDPFNIATNMMAKDDDSGGHLQFRIEAYLESNQTYVLVVTTHWELVTGNFSITAIGPSSVGSK
;
A
#
# COMPACT_ATOMS: atom_id res chain seq x y z
N MET A 1 23.91 -15.82 4.10
CA MET A 1 22.50 -16.28 4.16
C MET A 1 21.76 -15.29 5.03
N ALA A 2 20.72 -14.65 4.50
CA ALA A 2 19.83 -13.81 5.30
C ALA A 2 18.61 -14.64 5.68
N LYS A 3 18.20 -14.55 6.94
CA LYS A 3 17.00 -15.18 7.48
C LYS A 3 16.41 -14.15 8.45
N ASP A 4 15.10 -14.03 8.40
CA ASP A 4 14.33 -13.20 9.31
C ASP A 4 12.91 -13.78 9.38
N ASP A 5 12.28 -13.65 10.52
CA ASP A 5 10.92 -14.14 10.79
C ASP A 5 10.02 -13.10 11.46
N ASP A 6 10.56 -11.99 11.99
CA ASP A 6 9.76 -11.01 12.74
C ASP A 6 10.17 -9.53 12.56
N SER A 7 11.12 -9.21 11.66
CA SER A 7 11.56 -7.81 11.48
C SER A 7 10.64 -6.98 10.56
N GLY A 8 9.56 -7.56 10.03
CA GLY A 8 8.49 -6.90 9.30
C GLY A 8 7.28 -6.58 10.19
N ASP A 9 6.23 -6.04 9.59
CA ASP A 9 5.01 -5.68 10.34
C ASP A 9 4.23 -6.92 10.72
N GLU A 10 3.44 -6.85 11.79
CA GLU A 10 2.62 -7.97 12.28
C GLU A 10 3.39 -9.29 12.44
N LEU A 11 4.65 -9.23 12.88
CA LEU A 11 5.55 -10.38 13.05
C LEU A 11 5.78 -11.17 11.74
N GLN A 12 5.73 -10.48 10.60
CA GLN A 12 6.16 -11.03 9.32
C GLN A 12 7.67 -10.82 9.11
N PHE A 13 8.27 -11.49 8.13
CA PHE A 13 9.67 -11.26 7.78
C PHE A 13 9.84 -9.97 6.96
N ARG A 14 10.96 -9.27 7.16
CA ARG A 14 11.47 -8.22 6.28
C ARG A 14 12.97 -8.35 6.13
N ILE A 15 13.40 -8.81 4.97
CA ILE A 15 14.82 -9.04 4.66
C ILE A 15 15.37 -7.90 3.81
N LYS A 16 16.40 -7.21 4.31
CA LYS A 16 17.21 -6.25 3.53
C LYS A 16 18.52 -6.91 3.10
N VAL A 17 18.69 -7.13 1.80
CA VAL A 17 19.88 -7.80 1.23
C VAL A 17 20.38 -7.09 -0.02
N TYR A 18 21.69 -7.16 -0.24
CA TYR A 18 22.29 -6.77 -1.51
C TYR A 18 22.19 -7.93 -2.50
N LEU A 19 21.62 -7.67 -3.68
CA LEU A 19 21.51 -8.62 -4.78
C LEU A 19 22.31 -8.10 -5.98
N GLU A 20 23.11 -8.95 -6.57
CA GLU A 20 23.88 -8.66 -7.78
C GLU A 20 22.96 -8.76 -9.01
N ALA A 21 23.11 -7.83 -9.95
CA ALA A 21 22.37 -7.86 -11.20
C ALA A 21 22.68 -9.15 -12.00
N ASN A 22 21.66 -9.68 -12.70
CA ASN A 22 21.75 -10.89 -13.53
C ASN A 22 22.15 -12.17 -12.77
N ARG A 23 21.99 -12.19 -11.45
CA ARG A 23 22.20 -13.39 -10.63
C ARG A 23 20.87 -13.93 -10.12
N MET A 24 20.71 -15.25 -10.21
CA MET A 24 19.54 -15.93 -9.67
C MET A 24 19.72 -16.19 -8.18
N TYR A 25 18.66 -15.90 -7.41
CA TYR A 25 18.60 -16.14 -5.97
C TYR A 25 17.36 -16.97 -5.64
N PHE A 26 17.44 -17.72 -4.54
CA PHE A 26 16.30 -18.43 -3.97
C PHE A 26 15.77 -17.65 -2.78
N LEU A 27 14.47 -17.38 -2.79
CA LEU A 27 13.72 -16.99 -1.60
C LEU A 27 12.92 -18.20 -1.14
N VAL A 28 13.15 -18.63 0.08
CA VAL A 28 12.41 -19.73 0.71
C VAL A 28 11.51 -19.13 1.78
N VAL A 29 10.21 -19.25 1.58
CA VAL A 29 9.19 -18.87 2.56
C VAL A 29 8.73 -20.15 3.27
N THR A 30 8.75 -20.14 4.58
CA THR A 30 8.33 -21.26 5.43
C THR A 30 7.63 -20.73 6.67
N THR A 31 6.88 -21.58 7.35
CA THR A 31 6.21 -21.24 8.61
C THR A 31 7.14 -21.46 9.80
N HIS A 32 6.96 -20.67 10.86
CA HIS A 32 7.67 -20.86 12.13
C HIS A 32 7.33 -22.20 12.79
N SER A 33 6.06 -22.63 12.69
CA SER A 33 5.57 -23.88 13.27
C SER A 33 5.29 -24.92 12.20
N ASP A 34 5.50 -26.19 12.55
CA ASP A 34 5.30 -27.33 11.66
C ASP A 34 3.83 -27.48 11.22
N SER A 35 3.64 -27.96 9.98
CA SER A 35 2.33 -28.30 9.39
C SER A 35 1.33 -27.13 9.26
N VAL A 36 1.78 -25.89 9.41
CA VAL A 36 0.96 -24.71 9.12
C VAL A 36 0.96 -24.47 7.60
N THR A 37 -0.22 -24.19 7.06
CA THR A 37 -0.38 -23.82 5.65
C THR A 37 -1.23 -22.56 5.56
N GLY A 38 -1.01 -21.78 4.51
CA GLY A 38 -1.73 -20.54 4.29
C GLY A 38 -1.27 -19.89 2.99
N ASN A 39 -2.11 -19.00 2.47
CA ASN A 39 -1.73 -18.16 1.35
C ASN A 39 -0.78 -17.07 1.85
N PHE A 40 0.16 -16.67 1.01
CA PHE A 40 1.07 -15.57 1.30
C PHE A 40 1.27 -14.71 0.06
N THR A 41 1.68 -13.47 0.27
CA THR A 41 2.15 -12.59 -0.80
C THR A 41 3.58 -12.16 -0.46
N ILE A 42 4.37 -11.89 -1.51
CA ILE A 42 5.71 -11.33 -1.36
C ILE A 42 5.73 -10.04 -2.14
N SER A 43 6.09 -8.95 -1.48
CA SER A 43 6.48 -7.70 -2.11
C SER A 43 7.98 -7.52 -2.00
N ALA A 44 8.61 -7.00 -3.05
CA ALA A 44 10.02 -6.65 -3.01
C ALA A 44 10.24 -5.32 -3.72
N VAL A 45 11.00 -4.44 -3.07
CA VAL A 45 11.33 -3.10 -3.57
C VAL A 45 12.84 -2.99 -3.65
N GLY A 46 13.32 -2.37 -4.72
CA GLY A 46 14.74 -2.17 -4.96
C GLY A 46 14.98 -1.17 -6.09
N PRO A 47 16.25 -0.90 -6.42
CA PRO A 47 16.61 0.04 -7.49
C PRO A 47 16.24 -0.46 -8.90
N ALA A 48 15.76 -1.70 -9.04
CA ALA A 48 15.30 -2.30 -10.28
C ALA A 48 14.19 -3.32 -10.03
N VAL A 49 13.46 -3.70 -11.08
CA VAL A 49 12.40 -4.71 -11.03
C VAL A 49 12.97 -6.07 -10.60
N ILE A 50 12.31 -6.71 -9.65
CA ILE A 50 12.61 -8.07 -9.19
C ILE A 50 11.53 -9.01 -9.75
N SER A 51 11.94 -10.06 -10.47
CA SER A 51 11.03 -11.07 -11.00
C SER A 51 11.06 -12.33 -10.14
N PHE A 52 9.89 -12.80 -9.71
CA PHE A 52 9.73 -14.06 -8.99
C PHE A 52 9.29 -15.17 -9.94
N ASN A 53 10.01 -16.29 -9.92
CA ASN A 53 9.63 -17.51 -10.65
C ASN A 53 9.55 -18.66 -9.66
N SER A 54 8.41 -19.36 -9.60
CA SER A 54 8.28 -20.58 -8.79
C SER A 54 9.06 -21.71 -9.43
N SER A 55 9.90 -22.39 -8.64
CA SER A 55 10.62 -23.59 -9.06
C SER A 55 9.81 -24.89 -8.86
N ILE A 56 8.61 -24.81 -8.28
CA ILE A 56 7.73 -25.96 -8.05
C ILE A 56 6.63 -25.95 -9.14
N PRO A 57 6.45 -27.05 -9.90
CA PRO A 57 5.29 -27.20 -10.78
C PRO A 57 4.01 -27.16 -9.94
N SER A 58 3.12 -26.21 -10.21
CA SER A 58 1.81 -26.15 -9.55
C SER A 58 1.03 -27.44 -9.81
N THR A 59 0.91 -28.31 -8.80
CA THR A 59 0.05 -29.51 -8.85
C THR A 59 -1.40 -29.22 -8.44
N THR A 60 -1.72 -27.97 -8.14
CA THR A 60 -3.08 -27.49 -7.98
C THR A 60 -3.65 -27.20 -9.36
N THR A 61 -4.83 -27.77 -9.68
CA THR A 61 -5.69 -27.25 -10.73
C THR A 61 -5.77 -25.75 -10.52
N ALA A 62 -5.14 -24.98 -11.39
CA ALA A 62 -5.10 -23.53 -11.23
C ALA A 62 -6.55 -23.04 -11.30
N GLU A 63 -7.12 -22.69 -10.15
CA GLU A 63 -8.10 -21.61 -10.08
C GLU A 63 -7.54 -20.49 -10.96
N PRO A 64 -8.34 -19.89 -11.86
CA PRO A 64 -7.85 -18.81 -12.70
C PRO A 64 -7.30 -17.71 -11.79
N THR A 65 -5.97 -17.67 -11.65
CA THR A 65 -5.30 -16.66 -10.83
C THR A 65 -5.52 -15.35 -11.55
N THR A 66 -6.35 -14.49 -10.98
CA THR A 66 -6.47 -13.11 -11.44
C THR A 66 -5.06 -12.52 -11.48
N PRO A 67 -4.63 -11.93 -12.61
CA PRO A 67 -3.30 -11.38 -12.72
C PRO A 67 -3.10 -10.31 -11.65
N VAL A 68 -2.05 -10.44 -10.85
CA VAL A 68 -1.66 -9.42 -9.87
C VAL A 68 -0.84 -8.37 -10.60
N VAL A 69 -1.39 -7.16 -10.70
CA VAL A 69 -0.79 -6.01 -11.37
C VAL A 69 -0.39 -4.99 -10.33
N SER A 70 0.82 -4.45 -10.46
CA SER A 70 1.30 -3.33 -9.63
C SER A 70 1.19 -2.01 -10.39
N SER A 71 0.71 -0.98 -9.71
CA SER A 71 0.70 0.43 -10.16
C SER A 71 1.43 1.28 -9.13
N SER A 72 2.07 2.36 -9.58
CA SER A 72 2.77 3.30 -8.69
C SER A 72 2.33 4.73 -8.97
N PHE A 73 2.21 5.50 -7.90
CA PHE A 73 1.84 6.91 -7.93
C PHE A 73 2.79 7.68 -7.03
N ASP A 74 3.26 8.83 -7.49
CA ASP A 74 4.08 9.74 -6.70
C ASP A 74 3.29 11.01 -6.38
N GLY A 75 3.61 11.61 -5.24
CA GLY A 75 3.01 12.87 -4.84
C GLY A 75 3.91 13.65 -3.88
N GLN A 76 3.46 14.86 -3.56
CA GLN A 76 4.14 15.74 -2.64
C GLN A 76 3.13 16.52 -1.80
N LEU A 77 3.34 16.53 -0.48
CA LEU A 77 2.68 17.45 0.43
C LEU A 77 3.51 18.73 0.49
N VAL A 78 2.90 19.87 0.17
CA VAL A 78 3.58 21.18 0.09
C VAL A 78 2.82 22.23 0.90
N ARG A 79 3.52 23.28 1.34
CA ARG A 79 2.96 24.32 2.22
C ARG A 79 1.79 25.09 1.61
N ASP A 80 1.81 25.28 0.29
CA ASP A 80 0.74 25.96 -0.44
C ASP A 80 -0.30 24.95 -0.98
N GLY A 81 -0.27 23.72 -0.48
CA GLY A 81 -1.15 22.63 -0.88
C GLY A 81 -2.51 22.68 -0.21
N LEU A 82 -3.33 21.66 -0.48
CA LEU A 82 -4.60 21.49 0.19
C LEU A 82 -4.38 21.07 1.64
N TYR A 83 -5.28 21.50 2.53
CA TYR A 83 -5.22 21.17 3.95
C TYR A 83 -6.61 20.86 4.53
N PHE A 84 -6.65 20.18 5.67
CA PHE A 84 -7.86 19.96 6.46
C PHE A 84 -7.57 19.92 7.97
N SER A 85 -8.64 19.97 8.79
CA SER A 85 -8.58 19.78 10.24
C SER A 85 -9.10 18.38 10.59
N ARG A 86 -8.40 17.67 11.47
CA ARG A 86 -8.95 16.46 12.10
C ARG A 86 -9.94 16.89 13.19
N PRO A 87 -11.07 16.17 13.37
CA PRO A 87 -12.14 16.56 14.31
C PRO A 87 -11.69 16.60 15.77
N GLU A 88 -10.51 16.06 16.11
CA GLU A 88 -9.95 16.07 17.46
C GLU A 88 -9.20 17.36 17.81
N ASN A 89 -8.86 18.22 16.83
CA ASN A 89 -8.10 19.45 17.03
C ASN A 89 -8.87 20.67 16.47
N ASP A 90 -9.51 21.41 17.37
CA ASP A 90 -10.25 22.65 17.08
C ASP A 90 -9.30 23.84 16.91
N THR A 91 -9.33 24.48 15.72
CA THR A 91 -9.49 25.93 15.46
C THR A 91 -8.93 26.35 14.09
N GLU A 92 -7.97 25.61 13.51
CA GLU A 92 -7.42 25.88 12.17
C GLU A 92 -7.02 24.56 11.46
N PRO A 93 -7.02 24.52 10.11
CA PRO A 93 -6.57 23.35 9.37
C PRO A 93 -5.05 23.25 9.29
N GLN A 94 -4.53 22.10 9.70
CA GLN A 94 -3.10 21.90 9.97
C GLN A 94 -2.49 20.71 9.22
N PHE A 95 -3.30 19.90 8.53
CA PHE A 95 -2.82 18.71 7.84
C PHE A 95 -2.86 18.92 6.32
N TYR A 96 -1.68 19.00 5.70
CA TYR A 96 -1.59 18.97 4.23
C TYR A 96 -2.07 17.62 3.71
N TYR A 97 -2.78 17.61 2.59
CA TYR A 97 -3.22 16.37 1.97
C TYR A 97 -3.11 16.40 0.45
N TYR A 98 -3.05 15.20 -0.13
CA TYR A 98 -3.08 14.98 -1.57
C TYR A 98 -4.13 13.91 -1.91
N PRO A 99 -5.22 14.26 -2.62
CA PRO A 99 -6.22 13.29 -3.03
C PRO A 99 -5.88 12.64 -4.37
N PHE A 100 -6.02 11.33 -4.46
CA PHE A 100 -6.01 10.58 -5.72
C PHE A 100 -7.42 10.10 -6.04
N ARG A 101 -7.93 10.41 -7.23
CA ARG A 101 -9.14 9.77 -7.75
C ARG A 101 -8.78 8.48 -8.44
N LEU A 102 -9.25 7.37 -7.90
CA LEU A 102 -8.90 6.03 -8.35
C LEU A 102 -10.06 5.37 -9.08
N SER A 103 -9.73 4.55 -10.08
CA SER A 103 -10.67 3.66 -10.74
C SER A 103 -9.98 2.36 -11.15
N VAL A 104 -10.73 1.27 -11.20
CA VAL A 104 -10.26 -0.06 -11.58
C VAL A 104 -11.14 -0.65 -12.68
N SER A 105 -10.52 -1.40 -13.61
CA SER A 105 -11.24 -2.07 -14.69
C SER A 105 -11.75 -3.46 -14.29
N VAL A 106 -11.19 -4.04 -13.24
CA VAL A 106 -11.55 -5.37 -12.73
C VAL A 106 -11.89 -5.23 -11.25
N ALA A 107 -13.09 -5.67 -10.88
CA ALA A 107 -13.49 -5.71 -9.48
C ALA A 107 -12.65 -6.74 -8.71
N GLY A 108 -12.36 -6.47 -7.44
CA GLY A 108 -11.61 -7.37 -6.59
C GLY A 108 -10.86 -6.65 -5.47
N THR A 109 -9.99 -7.38 -4.79
CA THR A 109 -9.24 -6.84 -3.65
C THR A 109 -7.97 -6.15 -4.13
N TYR A 110 -7.78 -4.91 -3.69
CA TYR A 110 -6.61 -4.10 -3.95
C TYR A 110 -5.92 -3.73 -2.64
N ILE A 111 -4.59 -3.71 -2.66
CA ILE A 111 -3.75 -3.25 -1.56
C ILE A 111 -3.09 -1.95 -1.98
N PHE A 112 -3.17 -0.93 -1.13
CA PHE A 112 -2.49 0.36 -1.29
C PHE A 112 -1.52 0.54 -0.13
N GLN A 113 -0.26 0.82 -0.43
CA GLN A 113 0.77 1.03 0.58
C GLN A 113 1.60 2.27 0.23
N SER A 114 1.88 3.10 1.21
CA SER A 114 2.77 4.25 1.06
C SER A 114 4.24 3.91 1.22
N GLY A 115 5.08 4.76 0.63
CA GLY A 115 6.51 4.83 0.91
C GLY A 115 6.97 6.28 0.97
N SER A 116 7.48 6.69 2.13
CA SER A 116 7.97 8.04 2.42
C SER A 116 8.97 8.02 3.58
N THR A 117 9.65 9.14 3.80
CA THR A 117 10.35 9.43 5.06
C THR A 117 9.44 10.10 6.10
N MET A 118 8.25 10.53 5.68
CA MET A 118 7.21 11.07 6.56
C MET A 118 6.39 9.94 7.18
N ASP A 119 5.85 10.17 8.37
CA ASP A 119 4.82 9.32 8.97
C ASP A 119 3.48 9.62 8.28
N THR A 120 3.07 8.73 7.36
CA THR A 120 1.95 8.98 6.43
C THR A 120 0.69 8.29 6.90
N VAL A 121 -0.43 9.00 6.81
CA VAL A 121 -1.78 8.45 7.07
C VAL A 121 -2.57 8.46 5.78
N ASP A 122 -3.37 7.43 5.55
CA ASP A 122 -4.39 7.48 4.51
C ASP A 122 -5.81 7.62 5.07
N TYR A 123 -6.66 8.18 4.24
CA TYR A 123 -8.10 8.10 4.38
C TYR A 123 -8.69 7.65 3.04
N PHE A 124 -9.36 6.50 3.06
CA PHE A 124 -9.92 5.89 1.87
C PHE A 124 -11.43 6.08 1.82
N TYR A 125 -11.94 6.62 0.70
CA TYR A 125 -13.33 7.05 0.57
C TYR A 125 -14.03 6.37 -0.61
N ASN A 126 -15.32 6.11 -0.38
CA ASN A 126 -16.25 5.82 -1.45
C ASN A 126 -16.65 7.13 -2.15
N THR A 127 -16.45 7.25 -3.46
CA THR A 127 -16.94 8.35 -4.30
C THR A 127 -16.30 9.73 -4.11
N SER A 128 -16.22 10.29 -2.89
CA SER A 128 -15.74 11.66 -2.67
C SER A 128 -15.18 11.91 -1.27
N PHE A 129 -14.24 12.85 -1.18
CA PHE A 129 -13.68 13.39 0.06
C PHE A 129 -14.20 14.82 0.30
N ASP A 130 -14.67 15.09 1.50
CA ASP A 130 -15.04 16.44 1.97
C ASP A 130 -14.08 16.87 3.11
N PRO A 131 -13.18 17.85 2.88
CA PRO A 131 -12.22 18.29 3.89
C PRO A 131 -12.88 18.97 5.10
N PHE A 132 -14.16 19.37 5.01
CA PHE A 132 -14.92 19.94 6.13
C PHE A 132 -15.71 18.88 6.90
N ASN A 133 -15.85 17.67 6.34
CA ASN A 133 -16.56 16.56 6.94
C ASN A 133 -15.88 15.23 6.59
N ILE A 134 -14.71 15.01 7.18
CA ILE A 134 -13.82 13.89 6.83
C ILE A 134 -14.41 12.50 7.11
N ALA A 135 -15.45 12.41 7.93
CA ALA A 135 -16.11 11.12 8.22
C ALA A 135 -17.06 10.70 7.07
N THR A 136 -17.50 11.65 6.24
CA THR A 136 -18.48 11.39 5.19
C THR A 136 -17.85 10.52 4.09
N ASN A 137 -18.53 9.42 3.76
CA ASN A 137 -18.11 8.42 2.76
C ASN A 137 -16.79 7.67 3.04
N MET A 138 -16.19 7.83 4.23
CA MET A 138 -14.96 7.12 4.57
C MET A 138 -15.23 5.61 4.68
N MET A 139 -14.40 4.83 4.00
CA MET A 139 -14.43 3.36 4.01
C MET A 139 -13.40 2.80 4.98
N ALA A 140 -12.21 3.39 5.00
CA ALA A 140 -11.10 2.92 5.82
C ALA A 140 -10.09 4.07 6.06
N LYS A 141 -9.22 3.86 7.04
CA LYS A 141 -8.12 4.75 7.43
C LYS A 141 -7.03 3.89 8.08
N ASP A 142 -5.78 4.13 7.74
CA ASP A 142 -4.62 3.49 8.35
C ASP A 142 -3.44 4.47 8.44
N ASP A 143 -2.57 4.27 9.43
CA ASP A 143 -1.35 5.08 9.61
C ASP A 143 -0.06 4.30 9.85
N ASP A 144 -0.09 2.99 10.11
CA ASP A 144 1.13 2.25 10.44
C ASP A 144 1.20 0.78 9.98
N SER A 145 0.17 0.25 9.31
CA SER A 145 0.12 -1.17 8.91
C SER A 145 1.03 -1.54 7.72
N GLY A 146 1.66 -0.56 7.06
CA GLY A 146 2.60 -0.73 5.94
C GLY A 146 4.08 -0.72 6.33
N GLY A 147 4.34 -0.53 7.62
CA GLY A 147 5.67 -0.55 8.22
C GLY A 147 6.47 0.70 8.03
N HIS A 148 7.41 0.92 8.95
CA HIS A 148 8.12 2.21 9.04
C HIS A 148 7.14 3.41 9.14
N LEU A 149 6.02 3.24 9.85
CA LEU A 149 4.98 4.26 10.03
C LEU A 149 4.34 4.70 8.69
N GLN A 150 4.23 3.75 7.75
CA GLN A 150 3.52 3.94 6.49
C GLN A 150 2.17 3.25 6.57
N PHE A 151 1.16 3.81 5.94
CA PHE A 151 -0.14 3.15 5.84
C PHE A 151 -0.10 1.97 4.85
N ARG A 152 -0.94 0.97 5.10
CA ARG A 152 -1.29 -0.11 4.18
C ARG A 152 -2.77 -0.48 4.33
N ILE A 153 -3.56 -0.19 3.31
CA ILE A 153 -4.98 -0.55 3.24
C ILE A 153 -5.22 -1.66 2.23
N GLU A 154 -6.05 -2.61 2.62
CA GLU A 154 -6.64 -3.62 1.75
C GLU A 154 -8.14 -3.36 1.60
N ALA A 155 -8.62 -3.21 0.36
CA ALA A 155 -10.01 -2.90 0.08
C ALA A 155 -10.52 -3.62 -1.16
N TYR A 156 -11.77 -4.12 -1.08
CA TYR A 156 -12.48 -4.62 -2.25
C TYR A 156 -13.05 -3.45 -3.06
N LEU A 157 -12.65 -3.34 -4.32
CA LEU A 157 -13.09 -2.30 -5.24
C LEU A 157 -13.97 -2.88 -6.34
N GLU A 158 -15.04 -2.18 -6.66
CA GLU A 158 -15.92 -2.47 -7.78
C GLU A 158 -15.38 -1.81 -9.07
N SER A 159 -15.53 -2.49 -10.20
CA SER A 159 -15.22 -1.90 -11.50
C SER A 159 -16.19 -0.78 -11.85
N ASN A 160 -15.74 0.21 -12.64
CA ASN A 160 -16.53 1.38 -13.07
C ASN A 160 -17.02 2.30 -11.94
N GLN A 161 -16.49 2.14 -10.73
CA GLN A 161 -16.69 3.06 -9.61
C GLN A 161 -15.46 3.94 -9.42
N THR A 162 -15.67 5.18 -8.97
CA THR A 162 -14.57 6.08 -8.55
C THR A 162 -14.43 6.04 -7.04
N TYR A 163 -13.19 5.94 -6.59
CA TYR A 163 -12.77 6.01 -5.18
C TYR A 163 -11.85 7.20 -4.97
N VAL A 164 -11.69 7.63 -3.72
CA VAL A 164 -10.70 8.66 -3.38
C VAL A 164 -9.77 8.13 -2.29
N LEU A 165 -8.47 8.13 -2.57
CA LEU A 165 -7.43 7.87 -1.59
C LEU A 165 -6.78 9.20 -1.22
N VAL A 166 -6.91 9.62 0.03
CA VAL A 166 -6.31 10.86 0.53
C VAL A 166 -5.05 10.49 1.32
N VAL A 167 -3.90 11.01 0.89
CA VAL A 167 -2.65 10.90 1.64
C VAL A 167 -2.42 12.16 2.46
N THR A 168 -2.07 11.99 3.73
CA THR A 168 -1.67 13.05 4.65
C THR A 168 -0.60 12.51 5.62
N THR A 169 -0.32 13.22 6.71
CA THR A 169 0.70 12.84 7.70
C THR A 169 0.13 12.71 9.10
N HIS A 170 0.78 11.91 9.95
CA HIS A 170 0.34 11.76 11.35
C HIS A 170 0.48 13.08 12.12
N TRP A 171 1.58 13.80 11.85
CA TRP A 171 1.89 15.10 12.45
C TRP A 171 1.43 16.26 11.57
N GLU A 172 1.06 17.35 12.23
CA GLU A 172 0.64 18.61 11.62
C GLU A 172 1.77 19.29 10.85
N LEU A 173 1.41 20.03 9.80
CA LEU A 173 2.28 20.89 8.99
C LEU A 173 3.51 20.20 8.38
N VAL A 174 3.49 18.87 8.26
CA VAL A 174 4.55 18.09 7.64
C VAL A 174 4.39 18.08 6.12
N THR A 175 5.50 18.36 5.43
CA THR A 175 5.59 18.39 3.97
C THR A 175 6.69 17.45 3.51
N GLY A 176 6.56 16.91 2.31
CA GLY A 176 7.54 16.00 1.75
C GLY A 176 6.97 15.17 0.61
N ASN A 177 7.86 14.38 0.01
CA ASN A 177 7.51 13.50 -1.10
C ASN A 177 7.05 12.15 -0.57
N PHE A 178 6.13 11.52 -1.28
CA PHE A 178 5.68 10.17 -0.99
C PHE A 178 5.41 9.43 -2.30
N SER A 179 5.39 8.11 -2.20
CA SER A 179 4.95 7.19 -3.24
C SER A 179 3.84 6.31 -2.71
N ILE A 180 3.00 5.79 -3.60
CA ILE A 180 1.98 4.78 -3.30
C ILE A 180 2.20 3.63 -4.28
N THR A 181 2.29 2.42 -3.74
CA THR A 181 2.21 1.20 -4.53
C THR A 181 0.82 0.60 -4.38
N ALA A 182 0.13 0.39 -5.49
CA ALA A 182 -1.15 -0.30 -5.54
C ALA A 182 -0.99 -1.68 -6.19
N ILE A 183 -1.55 -2.73 -5.59
CA ILE A 183 -1.46 -4.11 -6.07
C ILE A 183 -2.87 -4.68 -6.14
N GLY A 184 -3.26 -5.25 -7.27
CA GLY A 184 -4.56 -5.93 -7.39
C GLY A 184 -4.81 -6.56 -8.76
N PRO A 185 -6.07 -6.98 -9.04
CA PRO A 185 -6.44 -7.70 -10.28
C PRO A 185 -6.22 -6.94 -11.60
N SER A 186 -6.06 -5.63 -11.57
CA SER A 186 -5.78 -4.80 -12.74
C SER A 186 -4.97 -3.56 -12.36
N SER A 187 -4.44 -2.82 -13.34
CA SER A 187 -3.80 -1.54 -13.05
C SER A 187 -4.81 -0.56 -12.45
N VAL A 188 -4.39 0.18 -11.44
CA VAL A 188 -5.20 1.28 -10.89
C VAL A 188 -4.93 2.52 -11.73
N GLY A 189 -6.00 3.15 -12.24
CA GLY A 189 -5.89 4.45 -12.89
C GLY A 189 -6.07 5.58 -11.88
N SER A 190 -5.16 6.56 -11.86
CA SER A 190 -5.31 7.81 -11.09
C SER A 190 -5.51 9.00 -12.02
N LYS A 191 -6.41 9.93 -11.64
CA LYS A 191 -6.55 11.25 -12.28
C LYS A 191 -6.48 12.36 -11.25
#